data_AF-A0A9E5F365-F1
#
_entry.id   AF-A0A9E5F365-F1
#
_cell.length_a   1.000
_cell.length_b   1.000
_cell.length_c   1.000
_cell.angle_alpha   90.00
_cell.angle_beta   90.00
_cell.angle_gamma   90.00
#
_symmetry.space_group_name_H-M   'P 1'
#
loop_
_entity.id
_entity.type
_entity.pdbx_description
1 polymer ?
#
loop_
_entity_poly.entity_id
_entity_poly.type
_entity_poly.pdbx_seq_one_letter_code
_entity_poly.pdbx_strand_id
1 'polypeptide(L)'
;MISTESITDFTEGQPMKAVTKSKVQQVFMEHLMREGAVELALPNGMVLEVGVTQENRYGDLEITPDYCWVIASQKNRSVSIDRYNLGLRYSGDKEIVCEHSAISSDGTNIKILDVV
;
A
#
# COMPACT_ATOMS: atom_id res chain seq x y z
N MET A 1 2.95 14.16 34.78
CA MET A 1 4.39 14.02 34.45
C MET A 1 4.60 12.54 34.22
N ILE A 2 4.59 12.08 32.97
CA ILE A 2 4.83 10.67 32.64
C ILE A 2 5.97 10.66 31.64
N SER A 3 7.04 10.00 32.05
CA SER A 3 8.32 9.82 31.35
C SER A 3 8.09 8.98 30.09
N THR A 4 8.55 9.47 28.94
CA THR A 4 8.78 8.64 27.75
C THR A 4 10.27 8.38 27.66
N GLU A 5 10.66 7.15 27.99
CA GLU A 5 12.00 6.65 27.77
C GLU A 5 12.23 6.46 26.27
N SER A 6 13.25 7.15 25.76
CA SER A 6 13.78 7.00 24.43
C SER A 6 14.57 5.70 24.32
N ILE A 7 14.15 4.82 23.42
CA ILE A 7 14.98 3.72 22.92
C ILE A 7 15.95 4.32 21.91
N THR A 8 17.23 4.38 22.29
CA THR A 8 18.36 4.68 21.41
C THR A 8 18.88 3.39 20.76
N ASP A 9 19.61 3.59 19.64
CA ASP A 9 20.60 2.69 19.01
C ASP A 9 20.09 1.72 17.93
N PHE A 10 20.72 1.50 16.76
CA PHE A 10 22.01 1.89 16.18
C PHE A 10 21.86 1.88 14.63
N THR A 11 22.28 2.95 13.93
CA THR A 11 22.95 2.89 12.60
C THR A 11 23.48 4.28 12.26
N GLU A 12 24.75 4.32 11.87
CA GLU A 12 25.56 5.52 11.70
C GLU A 12 25.04 6.45 10.59
N GLY A 13 25.10 7.76 10.86
CA GLY A 13 25.47 8.73 9.82
C GLY A 13 24.34 9.42 9.05
N GLN A 14 23.34 10.00 9.73
CA GLN A 14 22.70 11.27 9.33
C GLN A 14 21.70 11.71 10.41
N PRO A 15 21.65 12.98 10.86
CA PRO A 15 20.56 13.46 11.70
C PRO A 15 19.28 13.47 10.85
N MET A 16 18.45 12.43 10.98
CA MET A 16 17.09 12.47 10.45
C MET A 16 16.35 13.61 11.13
N LYS A 17 16.09 14.66 10.37
CA LYS A 17 15.16 15.73 10.74
C LYS A 17 13.88 15.07 11.26
N ALA A 18 13.50 15.34 12.51
CA ALA A 18 12.28 14.81 13.09
C ALA A 18 11.10 15.18 12.17
N VAL A 19 10.62 14.20 11.41
CA VAL A 19 9.47 14.38 10.53
C VAL A 19 8.27 14.47 11.46
N THR A 20 7.80 15.69 11.72
CA THR A 20 6.51 15.91 12.36
C THR A 20 5.46 15.24 11.49
N LYS A 21 5.03 14.04 11.89
CA LYS A 21 3.96 13.31 11.21
C LYS A 21 2.77 14.24 11.11
N SER A 22 2.29 14.46 9.88
CA SER A 22 1.11 15.29 9.68
C SER A 22 -0.07 14.63 10.42
N LYS A 23 -0.99 15.44 10.96
CA LYS A 23 -2.17 14.94 11.69
C LYS A 23 -2.98 13.91 10.87
N VAL A 24 -3.00 14.08 9.55
CA VAL A 24 -3.65 13.15 8.62
C VAL A 24 -2.96 11.78 8.61
N GLN A 25 -1.62 11.74 8.52
CA GLN A 25 -0.86 10.49 8.59
C GLN A 25 -1.06 9.78 9.93
N GLN A 26 -1.10 10.53 11.03
CA GLN A 26 -1.34 9.94 12.34
C GLN A 26 -2.72 9.28 12.41
N VAL A 27 -3.77 10.00 12.03
CA VAL A 27 -5.15 9.47 12.04
C VAL A 27 -5.27 8.26 11.10
N PHE A 28 -4.64 8.31 9.93
CA PHE A 28 -4.62 7.20 8.99
C PHE A 28 -3.98 5.95 9.60
N MET A 29 -2.79 6.10 10.20
CA MET A 29 -2.08 4.97 10.81
C MET A 29 -2.84 4.43 12.03
N GLU A 30 -3.40 5.29 12.87
CA GLU A 30 -4.21 4.86 14.02
C GLU A 30 -5.44 4.06 13.59
N HIS A 31 -6.12 4.48 12.53
CA HIS A 31 -7.28 3.77 12.00
C HIS A 31 -6.88 2.43 11.37
N LEU A 32 -5.82 2.43 10.55
CA LEU A 32 -5.30 1.23 9.91
C LEU A 32 -4.86 0.17 10.93
N MET A 33 -4.18 0.57 12.00
CA MET A 33 -3.74 -0.36 13.05
C MET A 33 -4.89 -0.86 13.93
N ARG A 34 -6.01 -0.13 14.00
CA ARG A 34 -7.17 -0.50 14.81
C ARG A 34 -8.14 -1.41 14.06
N GLU A 35 -8.46 -1.06 12.81
CA GLU A 35 -9.45 -1.76 12.00
C GLU A 35 -8.82 -2.80 11.05
N GLY A 36 -7.50 -2.73 10.85
CA GLY A 36 -6.76 -3.61 9.95
C GLY A 36 -6.82 -3.20 8.47
N ALA A 37 -7.80 -2.38 8.07
CA ALA A 37 -7.90 -1.79 6.74
C ALA A 37 -8.57 -0.41 6.77
N VAL A 38 -8.31 0.40 5.74
CA VAL A 38 -8.89 1.73 5.55
C VAL A 38 -9.17 2.00 4.08
N GLU A 39 -10.29 2.67 3.81
CA GLU A 39 -10.69 3.11 2.48
C GLU A 39 -10.52 4.64 2.35
N LEU A 40 -9.90 5.09 1.26
CA LEU A 40 -9.70 6.48 0.90
C LEU A 40 -10.36 6.78 -0.44
N ALA A 41 -11.46 7.52 -0.40
CA ALA A 41 -12.08 8.07 -1.61
C ALA A 41 -11.36 9.34 -2.05
N LEU A 42 -10.88 9.38 -3.30
CA LEU A 42 -10.19 10.52 -3.88
C LEU A 42 -11.13 11.37 -4.76
N PRO A 43 -10.86 12.68 -4.93
CA PRO A 43 -11.72 13.59 -5.68
C PRO A 43 -11.94 13.21 -7.16
N ASN A 44 -11.03 12.42 -7.74
CA ASN A 44 -11.12 11.94 -9.13
C ASN A 44 -11.97 10.66 -9.28
N GLY A 45 -12.66 10.23 -8.22
CA GLY A 45 -13.47 9.01 -8.19
C GLY A 45 -12.66 7.72 -8.10
N MET A 46 -11.37 7.80 -7.79
CA MET A 46 -10.54 6.65 -7.44
C MET A 46 -10.73 6.32 -5.95
N VAL A 47 -10.76 5.04 -5.62
CA VAL A 47 -10.82 4.54 -4.24
C VAL A 47 -9.55 3.74 -3.97
N LEU A 48 -8.84 4.10 -2.89
CA LEU A 48 -7.68 3.38 -2.41
C LEU A 48 -8.05 2.65 -1.12
N GLU A 49 -7.99 1.32 -1.14
CA GLU A 49 -8.10 0.49 0.05
C GLU A 49 -6.70 0.06 0.46
N VAL A 50 -6.35 0.24 1.73
CA VAL A 50 -5.05 -0.14 2.29
C VAL A 50 -5.30 -0.99 3.51
N GLY A 51 -4.68 -2.16 3.58
CA GLY A 51 -4.82 -3.05 4.72
C GLY A 51 -3.53 -3.76 5.11
N VAL A 52 -3.50 -4.24 6.34
CA VAL A 52 -2.35 -4.93 6.97
C VAL A 52 -2.75 -6.32 7.49
N THR A 53 -3.93 -6.80 7.10
CA THR A 53 -4.48 -8.08 7.54
C THR A 53 -4.19 -9.20 6.54
N GLN A 54 -3.92 -10.40 7.05
CA GLN A 54 -3.78 -11.63 6.26
C GLN A 54 -4.69 -12.72 6.85
N GLU A 55 -5.18 -13.61 6.00
CA GLU A 55 -5.94 -14.79 6.43
C GLU A 55 -5.00 -15.79 7.11
N ASN A 56 -5.33 -16.19 8.34
CA ASN A 56 -4.57 -17.19 9.07
C ASN A 56 -5.00 -18.62 8.69
N ARG A 57 -4.37 -19.64 9.30
CA ARG A 57 -4.66 -21.06 9.00
C ARG A 57 -6.12 -21.51 9.28
N TYR A 58 -6.90 -20.69 9.99
CA TYR A 58 -8.28 -20.96 10.34
C TYR A 58 -9.27 -20.18 9.49
N GLY A 59 -8.79 -19.32 8.58
CA GLY A 59 -9.63 -18.46 7.76
C GLY A 59 -9.95 -17.10 8.38
N ASP A 60 -9.40 -16.78 9.56
CA ASP A 60 -9.64 -15.51 10.22
C ASP A 60 -8.62 -14.46 9.76
N LEU A 61 -9.06 -13.22 9.58
CA LEU A 61 -8.18 -12.10 9.26
C LEU A 61 -7.43 -11.63 10.51
N GLU A 62 -6.10 -11.59 10.43
CA GLU A 62 -5.21 -11.15 11.50
C GLU A 62 -4.25 -10.07 10.99
N ILE A 63 -4.05 -9.01 11.78
CA ILE A 63 -3.04 -7.98 11.49
C ILE A 63 -1.67 -8.63 11.50
N THR A 64 -0.98 -8.58 10.36
CA THR A 64 0.32 -9.23 10.18
C THR A 64 1.41 -8.16 10.11
N PRO A 65 2.42 -8.20 11.01
CA PRO A 65 3.57 -7.32 10.95
C PRO A 65 4.28 -7.44 9.59
N ASP A 66 4.77 -6.32 9.06
CA ASP A 66 5.51 -6.25 7.79
C ASP A 66 4.74 -6.79 6.57
N TYR A 67 3.40 -6.76 6.65
CA TYR A 67 2.51 -7.06 5.54
C TYR A 67 1.59 -5.87 5.27
N CYS A 68 1.44 -5.54 4.00
CA CYS A 68 0.54 -4.51 3.52
C CYS A 68 0.01 -4.95 2.16
N TRP A 69 -1.27 -4.71 1.94
CA TRP A 69 -1.91 -4.82 0.65
C TRP A 69 -2.60 -3.50 0.32
N VAL A 70 -2.63 -3.18 -0.96
CA VAL A 70 -3.27 -1.97 -1.49
C VAL A 70 -4.13 -2.36 -2.68
N ILE A 71 -5.38 -1.90 -2.68
CA ILE A 71 -6.28 -2.00 -3.82
C ILE A 71 -6.59 -0.60 -4.30
N ALA A 72 -6.19 -0.28 -5.53
CA ALA A 72 -6.58 0.95 -6.21
C ALA A 72 -7.70 0.62 -7.20
N SER A 73 -8.86 1.24 -7.05
CA SER A 73 -10.00 1.00 -7.92
C SER A 73 -10.55 2.30 -8.50
N GLN A 74 -11.00 2.25 -9.75
CA GLN A 74 -11.70 3.35 -10.38
C GLN A 74 -12.75 2.78 -11.34
N LYS A 75 -14.02 3.11 -11.10
CA LYS A 75 -15.17 2.56 -11.85
C LYS A 75 -15.16 1.03 -11.81
N ASN A 76 -14.88 0.39 -12.95
CA ASN A 76 -14.99 -1.05 -13.15
C ASN A 76 -13.62 -1.73 -13.33
N ARG A 77 -12.55 -1.04 -12.89
CA ARG A 77 -11.16 -1.49 -12.94
C ARG A 77 -10.54 -1.39 -11.54
N SER A 78 -9.71 -2.35 -11.18
CA SER A 78 -8.92 -2.32 -9.96
C SER A 78 -7.56 -2.99 -10.14
N VAL A 79 -6.55 -2.45 -9.47
CA VAL A 79 -5.23 -3.06 -9.30
C VAL A 79 -5.09 -3.41 -7.83
N SER A 80 -4.68 -4.63 -7.53
CA SER A 80 -4.33 -5.09 -6.19
C SER A 80 -2.83 -5.39 -6.13
N ILE A 81 -2.14 -4.87 -5.14
CA ILE A 81 -0.74 -5.19 -4.87
C ILE A 81 -0.59 -5.60 -3.43
N ASP A 82 0.09 -6.71 -3.20
CA ASP A 82 0.55 -7.14 -1.89
C ASP A 82 2.01 -7.61 -1.99
N ARG A 83 2.56 -8.15 -0.90
CA ARG A 83 3.95 -8.63 -0.84
C ARG A 83 4.27 -9.74 -1.85
N TYR A 84 3.28 -10.53 -2.25
CA TYR A 84 3.41 -11.74 -3.04
C TYR A 84 2.70 -11.66 -4.39
N ASN A 85 1.68 -10.81 -4.52
CA ASN A 85 0.79 -10.78 -5.66
C ASN A 85 0.65 -9.37 -6.25
N LEU A 86 0.54 -9.34 -7.57
CA LEU A 86 0.04 -8.21 -8.33
C LEU A 86 -1.15 -8.70 -9.16
N GLY A 87 -2.31 -8.10 -8.94
CA GLY A 87 -3.56 -8.46 -9.59
C GLY A 87 -4.14 -7.27 -10.33
N LEU A 88 -4.73 -7.55 -11.50
CA LEU A 88 -5.46 -6.58 -12.28
C LEU A 88 -6.84 -7.16 -12.57
N ARG A 89 -7.88 -6.41 -12.20
CA ARG A 89 -9.28 -6.78 -12.42
C ARG A 89 -9.95 -5.69 -13.24
N TYR A 90 -10.68 -6.08 -14.27
CA TYR A 90 -11.48 -5.19 -15.10
C TYR A 90 -12.70 -5.96 -15.61
N SER A 91 -13.75 -5.25 -16.00
CA SER A 91 -14.90 -5.85 -16.69
C SER A 91 -14.95 -5.40 -18.15
N GLY A 92 -15.06 -6.37 -19.06
CA GLY A 92 -15.18 -6.20 -20.51
C GLY A 92 -14.55 -7.36 -21.28
N ASP A 93 -14.86 -7.49 -22.57
CA ASP A 93 -14.34 -8.53 -23.49
C ASP A 93 -12.88 -8.27 -23.94
N LYS A 94 -12.14 -7.46 -23.19
CA LYS A 94 -10.74 -7.14 -23.51
C LYS A 94 -9.87 -8.30 -23.06
N GLU A 95 -9.06 -8.86 -23.95
CA GLU A 95 -8.33 -10.11 -23.68
C GLU A 95 -6.81 -9.97 -23.64
N ILE A 96 -6.25 -8.78 -23.82
CA ILE A 96 -4.79 -8.66 -23.99
C ILE A 96 -4.18 -7.93 -22.80
N VAL A 97 -3.50 -8.71 -21.95
CA VAL A 97 -2.45 -8.21 -21.06
C VAL A 97 -1.16 -8.20 -21.87
N CYS A 98 -0.74 -7.03 -22.35
CA CYS A 98 0.56 -6.89 -23.00
C CYS A 98 1.61 -6.59 -21.93
N GLU A 99 2.62 -7.44 -21.80
CA GLU A 99 3.82 -7.15 -21.00
C GLU A 99 4.90 -6.57 -21.93
N HIS A 100 5.34 -5.35 -21.67
CA HIS A 100 6.51 -4.80 -22.32
C HIS A 100 7.47 -4.15 -21.32
N SER A 101 8.74 -4.06 -21.70
CA SER A 101 9.79 -3.42 -20.90
C SER A 101 10.01 -1.98 -21.38
N ALA A 102 10.20 -1.06 -20.44
CA ALA A 102 10.62 0.31 -20.72
C ALA A 102 11.76 0.72 -19.79
N ILE A 103 12.50 1.77 -20.16
CA ILE A 103 13.51 2.39 -19.29
C ILE A 103 12.86 3.62 -18.66
N SER A 104 12.76 3.61 -17.33
CA SER A 104 12.28 4.73 -16.53
C SER A 104 13.26 5.92 -16.58
N SER A 105 12.80 7.10 -16.15
CA SER A 105 13.60 8.33 -16.13
C SER A 105 14.86 8.26 -15.27
N ASP A 106 14.91 7.32 -14.33
CA ASP A 106 16.05 7.03 -13.46
C ASP A 106 17.00 5.96 -14.05
N GLY A 107 16.73 5.45 -15.25
CA GLY A 107 17.51 4.39 -15.91
C GLY A 107 17.11 2.97 -15.51
N THR A 108 16.10 2.80 -14.65
CA THR A 108 15.65 1.49 -14.20
C THR A 108 14.78 0.82 -15.27
N ASN A 109 14.99 -0.48 -15.51
CA ASN A 109 14.12 -1.26 -16.40
C ASN A 109 12.80 -1.57 -15.68
N ILE A 110 11.69 -1.10 -16.23
CA ILE A 110 10.34 -1.30 -15.68
C ILE A 110 9.54 -2.22 -16.60
N LYS A 111 8.67 -3.02 -15.99
CA LYS A 111 7.66 -3.82 -16.70
C LYS A 111 6.33 -3.08 -16.69
N ILE A 112 5.71 -2.95 -17.84
CA ILE A 112 4.41 -2.31 -18.03
C ILE A 112 3.42 -3.38 -18.45
N LEU A 113 2.28 -3.41 -17.76
CA LEU A 113 1.14 -4.25 -18.09
C LEU A 113 0.01 -3.37 -18.63
N ASP A 114 -0.32 -3.54 -19.90
CA ASP A 114 -1.42 -2.82 -20.55
C ASP A 114 -2.64 -3.72 -20.75
N VAL A 115 -3.83 -3.17 -20.53
CA VAL A 115 -5.11 -3.79 -20.90
C VAL A 115 -5.63 -3.09 -22.14
N VAL A 116 -5.58 -3.79 -23.28
CA VAL A 116 -5.96 -3.25 -24.59
C VAL A 116 -7.40 -3.59 -24.94
#